data_AF-A0A382BV76-F1
#
_entry.id   AF-A0A382BV76-F1
#
_cell.length_a   1.000
_cell.length_b   1.000
_cell.length_c   1.000
_cell.angle_alpha   90.00
_cell.angle_beta   90.00
_cell.angle_gamma   90.00
#
_symmetry.space_group_name_H-M   'P 1'
#
loop_
_entity.id
_entity.type
_entity.pdbx_description
1 polymer ?
#
loop_
_entity_poly.entity_id
_entity_poly.type
_entity_poly.pdbx_seq_one_letter_code
_entity_poly.pdbx_strand_id
1 'polypeptide(L)'
;MNAAINQHTAYVNKLVEFGVSVKEIGSHPEYPDCCFVEDHAIVAGDSALLTNAGHDTRLGEREGVEEILKDDLNLEYMSEG
;
A
#
# COMPACT_ATOMS: atom_id res chain seq x y z
N MET A 1 16.36 18.16 2.29
CA MET A 1 15.78 17.32 1.21
C MET A 1 15.82 15.81 1.47
N ASN A 2 16.46 15.31 2.56
CA ASN A 2 16.53 13.85 2.85
C ASN A 2 15.79 13.43 4.15
N ALA A 3 15.11 14.35 4.83
CA ALA A 3 14.45 14.05 6.11
C ALA A 3 13.30 13.03 5.94
N ALA A 4 12.49 13.16 4.88
CA ALA A 4 11.40 12.24 4.60
C ALA A 4 11.89 10.80 4.31
N ILE A 5 12.98 10.66 3.56
CA ILE A 5 13.58 9.35 3.27
C ILE A 5 14.08 8.70 4.57
N ASN A 6 14.83 9.46 5.38
CA ASN A 6 15.35 8.94 6.65
C ASN A 6 14.23 8.57 7.63
N GLN A 7 13.12 9.33 7.66
CA GLN A 7 11.96 9.03 8.47
C GLN A 7 11.25 7.76 8.00
N HIS A 8 11.07 7.58 6.69
CA HIS A 8 10.52 6.36 6.12
C HIS A 8 11.38 5.14 6.44
N THR A 9 12.70 5.24 6.25
CA THR A 9 13.64 4.16 6.61
C THR A 9 13.59 3.85 8.10
N ALA A 10 13.50 4.86 8.98
CA ALA A 10 13.36 4.63 10.41
C ALA A 10 12.04 3.94 10.79
N TYR A 11 10.95 4.30 10.11
CA TYR A 11 9.64 3.67 10.29
C TYR A 11 9.65 2.19 9.86
N VAL A 12 10.17 1.89 8.66
CA VAL A 12 10.31 0.52 8.15
C VAL A 12 11.19 -0.32 9.08
N ASN A 13 12.35 0.21 9.48
CA ASN A 13 13.26 -0.50 10.39
C ASN A 13 12.58 -0.81 11.73
N LYS A 14 11.77 0.12 12.27
CA LYS A 14 11.03 -0.12 13.51
C LYS A 14 10.02 -1.26 13.37
N LEU A 15 9.29 -1.33 12.25
CA LEU A 15 8.35 -2.43 11.98
C LEU A 15 9.08 -3.78 11.90
N VAL A 16 10.22 -3.83 11.22
CA VAL A 16 11.06 -5.03 11.16
C VAL A 16 11.58 -5.42 12.54
N GLU A 17 12.01 -4.46 13.37
CA GLU A 17 12.42 -4.71 14.77
C GLU A 17 11.29 -5.28 15.63
N PHE A 18 10.03 -4.93 15.35
CA PHE A 18 8.86 -5.53 16.03
C PHE A 18 8.54 -6.95 15.56
N GLY A 19 9.30 -7.51 14.61
CA GLY A 19 9.10 -8.84 14.06
C GLY A 19 8.01 -8.90 12.98
N VAL A 20 7.58 -7.74 12.46
CA VAL A 20 6.63 -7.66 11.36
C VAL A 20 7.36 -7.88 10.03
N SER A 21 6.80 -8.71 9.17
CA SER A 21 7.30 -8.84 7.79
C SER A 21 6.88 -7.61 6.99
N VAL A 22 7.84 -6.87 6.46
CA VAL A 22 7.60 -5.67 5.65
C VAL A 22 7.92 -5.98 4.20
N LYS A 23 6.96 -5.71 3.30
CA LYS A 23 7.16 -5.71 1.86
C LYS A 23 7.21 -4.26 1.37
N GLU A 24 8.37 -3.83 0.89
CA GLU A 24 8.55 -2.50 0.33
C GLU A 24 8.10 -2.48 -1.13
N ILE A 25 7.17 -1.59 -1.47
CA ILE A 25 6.71 -1.36 -2.84
C ILE A 25 7.66 -0.35 -3.50
N GLY A 26 8.10 -0.64 -4.73
CA GLY A 26 8.94 0.29 -5.49
C GLY A 26 8.24 1.62 -5.71
N SER A 27 8.98 2.73 -5.61
CA SER A 27 8.44 4.06 -5.88
C SER A 27 8.01 4.17 -7.35
N HIS A 28 6.81 4.68 -7.59
CA HIS A 28 6.30 4.91 -8.94
C HIS A 28 6.43 6.40 -9.28
N PRO A 29 7.40 6.81 -10.13
CA PRO A 29 7.71 8.22 -10.38
C PRO A 29 6.57 9.01 -11.08
N GLU A 30 5.58 8.32 -11.63
CA GLU A 30 4.39 8.91 -12.26
C GLU A 30 3.28 9.26 -11.25
N TYR A 31 3.40 8.79 -10.00
CA TYR A 31 2.37 8.95 -8.97
C TYR A 31 2.98 9.56 -7.69
N PRO A 32 2.94 10.90 -7.53
CA PRO A 32 3.58 11.59 -6.41
C PRO A 32 2.99 11.24 -5.03
N ASP A 33 1.78 10.67 -4.97
CA ASP A 33 1.09 10.26 -3.74
C ASP A 33 1.11 8.73 -3.49
N CYS A 34 1.88 7.96 -4.25
CA CYS A 34 1.97 6.49 -4.14
C CYS A 34 2.50 5.96 -2.80
N CYS A 35 2.97 6.83 -1.91
CA CYS A 35 3.40 6.48 -0.56
C CYS A 35 2.20 6.15 0.38
N PHE A 36 1.00 6.61 0.06
CA PHE A 36 -0.20 6.41 0.89
C PHE A 36 -0.96 5.13 0.51
N VAL A 37 -0.35 3.98 0.79
CA VAL A 37 -0.94 2.65 0.55
C VAL A 37 -2.20 2.38 1.38
N GLU A 38 -2.35 3.07 2.52
CA GLU A 38 -3.49 2.92 3.45
C GLU A 38 -4.83 3.29 2.81
N ASP A 39 -4.84 4.29 1.92
CA ASP A 39 -6.06 4.72 1.25
C ASP A 39 -6.66 3.65 0.34
N HIS A 40 -5.85 2.66 -0.09
CA HIS A 40 -6.17 1.73 -1.17
C HIS A 40 -6.61 0.34 -0.71
N ALA A 41 -6.30 -0.04 0.53
CA ALA A 41 -6.56 -1.39 1.03
C ALA A 41 -6.89 -1.40 2.53
N ILE A 42 -8.02 -2.00 2.87
CA ILE A 42 -8.41 -2.31 4.24
C ILE A 42 -8.18 -3.80 4.48
N VAL A 43 -7.23 -4.15 5.35
CA VAL A 43 -6.96 -5.54 5.71
C VAL A 43 -7.74 -5.93 6.96
N ALA A 44 -8.52 -7.02 6.88
CA ALA A 44 -9.28 -7.57 7.99
C ALA A 44 -9.16 -9.10 8.00
N GLY A 45 -8.42 -9.64 8.98
CA GLY A 45 -8.14 -11.08 9.06
C GLY A 45 -7.31 -11.55 7.86
N ASP A 46 -7.83 -12.53 7.13
CA ASP A 46 -7.18 -13.14 5.96
C ASP A 46 -7.67 -12.53 4.62
N SER A 47 -8.31 -11.36 4.68
CA SER A 47 -8.88 -10.69 3.51
C SER A 47 -8.49 -9.22 3.46
N ALA A 48 -8.30 -8.70 2.25
CA ALA A 48 -8.06 -7.30 1.99
C ALA A 48 -9.14 -6.75 1.05
N LEU A 49 -9.84 -5.72 1.52
CA LEU A 49 -10.79 -4.97 0.72
C LEU A 49 -10.06 -3.83 0.01
N LEU A 50 -9.99 -3.91 -1.32
CA LEU A 50 -9.50 -2.83 -2.17
C LEU A 50 -10.57 -1.76 -2.29
N THR A 51 -10.23 -0.55 -1.88
CA THR A 51 -11.12 0.61 -1.88
C THR A 51 -11.09 1.31 -3.25
N ASN A 52 -12.19 1.98 -3.59
CA ASN A 52 -12.19 2.91 -4.72
C ASN A 52 -11.71 4.27 -4.20
N ALA A 53 -10.41 4.54 -4.33
CA ALA A 53 -9.89 5.89 -4.14
C ALA A 53 -10.62 6.81 -5.13
N GLY A 54 -11.27 7.87 -4.64
CA GLY A 54 -12.23 8.71 -5.39
C GLY A 54 -11.65 9.57 -6.53
N HIS A 55 -10.60 9.11 -7.22
CA HIS A 55 -10.05 9.70 -8.42
C HIS A 55 -9.54 8.59 -9.36
N ASP A 56 -10.10 8.52 -10.57
CA ASP A 56 -9.70 7.61 -11.67
C ASP A 56 -8.18 7.59 -11.93
N THR A 57 -7.46 8.65 -11.57
CA THR A 57 -6.02 8.78 -11.77
C THR A 57 -5.15 7.99 -10.79
N ARG A 58 -5.70 7.26 -9.81
CA ARG A 58 -4.93 6.43 -8.85
C ARG A 58 -5.07 4.91 -9.08
N LEU A 59 -5.79 4.49 -10.12
CA LEU A 59 -5.95 3.06 -10.46
C LEU A 59 -4.61 2.34 -10.69
N GLY A 60 -3.60 3.03 -11.22
CA GLY A 60 -2.25 2.47 -11.40
C GLY A 60 -1.50 2.22 -10.09
N GLU A 61 -1.79 2.98 -9.02
CA GLU A 61 -1.25 2.71 -7.67
C GLU A 61 -1.90 1.44 -7.08
N ARG A 62 -3.17 1.20 -7.42
CA ARG A 62 -3.92 0.03 -6.96
C ARG A 62 -3.34 -1.27 -7.50
N GLU A 63 -2.90 -1.32 -8.76
CA GLU A 63 -2.31 -2.53 -9.35
C GLU A 63 -1.06 -2.99 -8.59
N GLY A 64 -0.20 -2.06 -8.16
CA GLY A 64 1.00 -2.39 -7.39
C GLY A 64 0.70 -2.95 -5.99
N VAL A 65 -0.35 -2.43 -5.34
CA VAL A 65 -0.82 -2.94 -4.05
C VAL A 65 -1.54 -4.28 -4.22
N GLU A 66 -2.40 -4.40 -5.24
CA GLU A 66 -3.13 -5.62 -5.60
C GLU A 66 -2.18 -6.78 -5.89
N GLU A 67 -1.10 -6.53 -6.65
CA GLU A 67 -0.10 -7.55 -6.96
C GLU A 67 0.61 -8.08 -5.72
N ILE A 68 0.83 -7.26 -4.71
CA ILE A 68 1.52 -7.68 -3.48
C ILE A 68 0.57 -8.36 -2.50
N LEU A 69 -0.67 -7.88 -2.41
CA LEU A 69 -1.67 -8.40 -1.48
C LEU A 69 -2.27 -9.74 -1.96
N LYS A 70 -2.39 -9.98 -3.28
CA LYS A 70 -2.96 -11.24 -3.81
C LYS A 70 -2.17 -12.50 -3.42
N ASP A 71 -0.87 -12.36 -3.11
CA ASP A 71 -0.01 -13.48 -2.74
C ASP A 71 -0.28 -13.98 -1.31
N ASP A 72 -0.72 -13.09 -0.41
CA ASP A 72 -0.91 -13.43 1.01
C ASP A 72 -2.37 -13.35 1.49
N LEU A 73 -3.24 -12.59 0.81
CA LEU A 73 -4.60 -12.28 1.27
C LEU A 73 -5.66 -12.53 0.20
N ASN A 74 -6.89 -12.82 0.66
CA ASN A 74 -8.04 -12.89 -0.22
C ASN A 74 -8.50 -11.47 -0.58
N LEU A 75 -8.46 -11.15 -1.87
CA LEU A 75 -8.84 -9.83 -2.35
C LEU A 75 -10.34 -9.72 -2.56
N GLU A 76 -10.92 -8.71 -1.93
CA GLU A 76 -12.30 -8.27 -2.11
C GLU A 76 -12.29 -6.88 -2.75
N TYR A 77 -13.26 -6.59 -3.60
CA TYR A 77 -13.35 -5.31 -4.31
C TYR A 77 -14.60 -4.56 -3.87
N MET A 78 -14.44 -3.29 -3.52
CA MET A 78 -15.58 -2.45 -3.22
C MET A 78 -16.43 -2.27 -4.49
N SER A 79 -17.69 -2.74 -4.46
CA SER A 79 -18.63 -2.58 -5.57
C SER A 79 -18.95 -1.10 -5.81
N GLU A 80 -18.99 -0.69 -7.08
CA GLU A 80 -19.43 0.65 -7.47
C GLU A 80 -20.89 0.87 -7.03
N GLY A 81 -21.12 1.94 -6.29
CA GLY A 81 -22.45 2.36 -5.81
C GLY A 81 -23.09 3.38 -6.72
#